data_AF-A0A810KVT1-F1
#
_entry.id   AF-A0A810KVT1-F1
#
_cell.length_a   1.000
_cell.length_b   1.000
_cell.length_c   1.000
_cell.angle_alpha   90.00
_cell.angle_beta   90.00
_cell.angle_gamma   90.00
#
_symmetry.space_group_name_H-M   'P 1'
#
loop_
_entity.id
_entity.type
_entity.pdbx_description
1 polymer ?
#
loop_
_entity_poly.entity_id
_entity_poly.type
_entity_poly.pdbx_seq_one_letter_code
_entity_poly.pdbx_strand_id
1 'polypeptide(L)'
;MRRIAAVAGILVRDDRLLLVRQQFRVRGFWSLPGGTVEDGESLLAALSRELVEETGLRPGPVVRLAHVTELCTPSFLSTAHVFVVAGWSAVDGFAGDPAGEVVASEFVPLSTARERIATLPFPAMREPLLGYLSGDTDRFYSYVADGSLTEARRTVPG
;
A
#
# COMPACT_ATOMS: atom_id res chain seq x y z
N MET A 1 -8.94 -19.52 -11.38
CA MET A 1 -8.01 -18.46 -10.92
C MET A 1 -8.83 -17.35 -10.29
N ARG A 2 -8.69 -17.14 -8.97
CA ARG A 2 -9.40 -16.06 -8.24
C ARG A 2 -8.84 -14.70 -8.67
N ARG A 3 -9.68 -13.66 -8.73
CA ARG A 3 -9.23 -12.27 -8.90
C ARG A 3 -9.37 -11.55 -7.57
N ILE A 4 -8.33 -10.82 -7.20
CA ILE A 4 -8.26 -10.07 -5.94
C ILE A 4 -7.90 -8.64 -6.30
N ALA A 5 -8.69 -7.67 -5.83
CA ALA A 5 -8.33 -6.27 -5.90
C ALA A 5 -7.83 -5.83 -4.52
N ALA A 6 -6.75 -5.07 -4.50
CA ALA A 6 -6.21 -4.48 -3.28
C ALA A 6 -5.97 -2.99 -3.49
N VAL A 7 -5.92 -2.24 -2.39
CA VAL A 7 -5.67 -0.80 -2.40
C VAL A 7 -4.74 -0.41 -1.26
N ALA A 8 -3.88 0.58 -1.48
CA ALA A 8 -3.03 1.13 -0.43
C ALA A 8 -2.83 2.65 -0.57
N GLY A 9 -2.48 3.30 0.54
CA GLY A 9 -2.37 4.75 0.65
C GLY A 9 -0.95 5.25 0.93
N ILE A 10 -0.47 6.20 0.13
CA ILE A 10 0.74 6.99 0.39
C ILE A 10 0.30 8.31 1.02
N LEU A 11 0.57 8.45 2.33
CA LEU A 11 0.31 9.65 3.12
C LEU A 11 1.65 10.22 3.58
N VAL A 12 1.99 11.42 3.08
CA VAL A 12 3.24 12.11 3.43
C VAL A 12 2.95 13.44 4.10
N ARG A 13 3.60 13.71 5.23
CA ARG A 13 3.59 15.00 5.93
C ARG A 13 4.98 15.29 6.47
N ASP A 14 5.50 16.49 6.21
CA ASP A 14 6.79 16.96 6.75
C ASP A 14 7.94 15.96 6.54
N ASP A 15 8.10 15.46 5.30
CA ASP A 15 9.09 14.45 4.92
C ASP A 15 8.98 13.12 5.69
N ARG A 16 7.78 12.80 6.18
CA ARG A 16 7.46 11.54 6.85
C ARG A 16 6.36 10.79 6.12
N LEU A 17 6.57 9.50 5.88
CA LEU A 17 5.60 8.58 5.29
C LEU A 17 4.89 7.81 6.40
N LEU A 18 3.57 7.72 6.31
CA LEU A 18 2.79 6.82 7.15
C LEU A 18 3.07 5.36 6.74
N LEU A 19 3.53 4.56 7.69
CA LEU A 19 3.63 3.11 7.54
C LEU A 19 2.83 2.41 8.61
N VAL A 20 2.36 1.20 8.27
CA VAL A 20 1.79 0.25 9.22
C VAL A 20 2.74 -0.93 9.41
N ARG A 21 2.74 -1.51 10.60
CA ARG A 21 3.48 -2.72 10.92
C ARG A 21 2.51 -3.89 11.02
N GLN A 22 2.59 -4.79 10.06
CA GLN A 22 1.79 -6.01 10.06
C GLN A 22 2.49 -7.11 10.87
N GLN A 23 1.69 -7.90 11.58
CA GLN A 23 2.13 -9.16 12.17
C GLN A 23 2.41 -10.14 11.04
N PHE A 24 3.66 -10.56 10.93
CA PHE A 24 4.06 -11.54 9.93
C PHE A 24 5.22 -12.37 10.46
N ARG A 25 4.94 -13.66 10.66
CA ARG A 25 5.87 -14.59 11.32
C ARG A 25 6.38 -13.97 12.64
N VAL A 26 7.67 -14.12 12.94
CA VAL A 26 8.26 -13.67 14.21
C VAL A 26 8.61 -12.17 14.23
N ARG A 27 8.82 -11.53 13.07
CA ARG A 27 9.38 -10.15 13.01
C ARG A 27 8.40 -9.06 12.55
N GLY A 28 7.35 -9.44 11.84
CA GLY A 28 6.50 -8.50 11.12
C GLY A 28 7.23 -7.80 9.96
N PHE A 29 6.50 -6.99 9.21
CA PHE A 29 7.08 -6.09 8.20
C PHE A 29 6.35 -4.76 8.21
N TRP A 30 6.99 -3.74 7.65
CA TRP A 30 6.39 -2.43 7.45
C TRP A 30 5.94 -2.28 6.00
N SER A 31 4.74 -1.74 5.81
CA SER A 31 4.14 -1.48 4.50
C SER A 31 3.32 -0.19 4.53
N LEU A 32 2.78 0.20 3.38
CA LEU A 32 1.70 1.19 3.35
C LEU A 32 0.45 0.62 4.03
N PRO A 33 -0.38 1.48 4.65
CA PRO A 33 -1.72 1.09 5.04
C PRO A 33 -2.58 0.74 3.82
N GLY A 34 -3.43 -0.26 3.97
CA GLY A 34 -4.28 -0.76 2.91
C GLY A 34 -4.50 -2.26 2.96
N GLY A 35 -5.48 -2.73 2.19
CA GLY A 35 -5.91 -4.12 2.21
C GLY A 35 -6.71 -4.51 0.98
N THR A 36 -7.48 -5.59 1.14
CA THR A 36 -8.28 -6.17 0.06
C THR A 36 -9.58 -5.37 -0.10
N VAL A 37 -9.98 -5.15 -1.35
CA VAL A 37 -11.29 -4.57 -1.67
C VAL A 37 -12.36 -5.64 -1.50
N GLU A 38 -13.40 -5.33 -0.72
CA GLU A 38 -14.51 -6.26 -0.48
C GLU A 38 -15.53 -6.27 -1.63
N ASP A 39 -16.39 -7.29 -1.65
CA ASP A 39 -17.42 -7.42 -2.68
C ASP A 39 -18.42 -6.25 -2.61
N GLY A 40 -18.62 -5.57 -3.73
CA GLY A 40 -19.47 -4.38 -3.82
C GLY A 40 -18.82 -3.09 -3.32
N GLU A 41 -17.55 -3.14 -2.89
CA GLU A 41 -16.79 -1.99 -2.42
C GLU A 41 -16.00 -1.32 -3.56
N SER A 42 -15.95 0.01 -3.58
CA SER A 42 -15.07 0.74 -4.50
C SER A 42 -13.64 0.80 -3.95
N LEU A 43 -12.64 0.98 -4.81
CA LEU A 43 -11.24 1.17 -4.38
C LEU A 43 -11.07 2.27 -3.32
N LEU A 44 -11.77 3.40 -3.49
CA LEU A 44 -11.66 4.53 -2.57
C LEU A 44 -12.41 4.28 -1.25
N ALA A 45 -13.50 3.52 -1.29
CA ALA A 45 -14.20 3.08 -0.08
C ALA A 45 -13.32 2.13 0.74
N ALA A 46 -12.72 1.13 0.08
CA ALA A 46 -11.76 0.21 0.69
C ALA A 46 -10.58 0.97 1.30
N LEU A 47 -9.98 1.91 0.55
CA LEU A 47 -8.87 2.71 1.06
C LEU A 47 -9.26 3.50 2.32
N SER A 48 -10.47 4.07 2.35
CA SER A 48 -10.96 4.80 3.52
C SER A 48 -11.25 3.90 4.70
N ARG A 49 -11.76 2.68 4.48
CA ARG A 49 -12.00 1.69 5.53
C ARG A 49 -10.69 1.26 6.16
N GLU A 50 -9.76 0.77 5.33
CA GLU A 50 -8.44 0.26 5.76
C GLU A 50 -7.63 1.34 6.51
N LEU A 51 -7.57 2.58 6.01
CA LEU A 51 -6.86 3.67 6.71
C LEU A 51 -7.46 3.96 8.09
N VAL A 52 -8.78 3.90 8.22
CA VAL A 52 -9.46 4.13 9.51
C VAL A 52 -9.19 2.95 10.45
N GLU A 53 -9.31 1.73 9.97
CA GLU A 53 -9.10 0.49 10.74
C GLU A 53 -7.66 0.32 11.19
N GLU A 54 -6.67 0.59 10.34
CA GLU A 54 -5.26 0.35 10.67
C GLU A 54 -4.58 1.52 11.39
N THR A 55 -5.09 2.74 11.19
CA THR A 55 -4.36 3.96 11.60
C THR A 55 -5.21 4.99 12.35
N GLY A 56 -6.53 4.84 12.37
CA GLY A 56 -7.43 5.84 12.93
C GLY A 56 -7.48 7.14 12.11
N LEU A 57 -7.06 7.10 10.85
CA LEU A 57 -7.05 8.28 9.97
C LEU A 57 -8.10 8.13 8.89
N ARG A 58 -9.00 9.12 8.79
CA ARG A 58 -9.91 9.26 7.67
C ARG A 58 -9.21 10.02 6.54
N PRO A 59 -9.06 9.43 5.34
CA PRO A 59 -8.36 10.10 4.24
C PRO A 59 -9.12 11.32 3.72
N GLY A 60 -8.37 12.32 3.26
CA GLY A 60 -8.84 13.37 2.38
C GLY A 60 -8.87 12.93 0.91
N PRO A 61 -8.86 13.88 -0.04
CA PRO A 61 -8.91 13.55 -1.46
C PRO A 61 -7.69 12.74 -1.93
N VAL A 62 -7.94 11.74 -2.78
CA VAL A 62 -6.90 11.12 -3.61
C VAL A 62 -6.49 12.11 -4.69
N VAL A 63 -5.19 12.41 -4.75
CA VAL A 63 -4.65 13.38 -5.71
C VAL A 63 -3.92 12.73 -6.87
N ARG A 64 -3.55 11.44 -6.76
CA ARG A 64 -2.81 10.72 -7.79
C ARG A 64 -2.88 9.20 -7.58
N LEU A 65 -2.99 8.45 -8.66
CA LEU A 65 -2.61 7.03 -8.72
C LEU A 65 -1.08 6.95 -8.86
N ALA A 66 -0.39 6.42 -7.85
CA ALA A 66 1.07 6.30 -7.83
C ALA A 66 1.52 5.19 -8.78
N HIS A 67 1.02 3.97 -8.56
CA HIS A 67 1.25 2.83 -9.44
C HIS A 67 0.14 1.77 -9.25
N VAL A 68 0.11 0.83 -10.18
CA VAL A 68 -0.65 -0.41 -10.11
C VAL A 68 0.34 -1.56 -10.17
N THR A 69 0.15 -2.57 -9.33
CA THR A 69 0.96 -3.78 -9.38
C THR A 69 0.09 -5.02 -9.53
N GLU A 70 0.43 -5.87 -10.48
CA GLU A 70 -0.12 -7.20 -10.63
C GLU A 70 0.79 -8.27 -10.03
N LEU A 71 0.19 -9.25 -9.36
CA LEU A 71 0.83 -10.50 -8.98
C LEU A 71 0.04 -11.67 -9.57
N CYS A 72 0.64 -12.33 -10.55
CA CYS A 72 0.07 -13.48 -11.24
C CYS A 72 0.61 -14.79 -10.65
N THR A 73 -0.28 -15.61 -10.12
CA THR A 73 0.04 -16.93 -9.58
C THR A 73 -0.87 -17.99 -10.21
N PRO A 74 -0.53 -19.29 -10.10
CA PRO A 74 -1.43 -20.36 -10.57
C PRO A 74 -2.83 -20.32 -9.91
N SER A 75 -2.93 -19.80 -8.68
CA SER A 75 -4.16 -19.81 -7.88
C SER A 75 -4.97 -18.51 -8.00
N PHE A 76 -4.29 -17.37 -8.11
CA PHE A 76 -4.92 -16.05 -8.12
C PHE A 76 -4.14 -15.03 -8.96
N LEU A 77 -4.88 -14.04 -9.46
CA LEU A 77 -4.36 -12.78 -9.97
C LEU A 77 -4.77 -11.68 -8.98
N SER A 78 -3.78 -11.00 -8.40
CA SER A 78 -4.00 -9.84 -7.53
C SER A 78 -3.61 -8.56 -8.26
N THR A 79 -4.42 -7.51 -8.14
CA THR A 79 -4.11 -6.17 -8.65
C THR A 79 -4.19 -5.16 -7.49
N ALA A 80 -3.04 -4.60 -7.10
CA ALA A 80 -2.94 -3.60 -6.06
C ALA A 80 -2.87 -2.18 -6.67
N HIS A 81 -3.77 -1.29 -6.25
CA HIS A 81 -3.79 0.11 -6.65
C HIS A 81 -3.24 0.98 -5.51
N VAL A 82 -2.17 1.73 -5.76
CA VAL A 82 -1.55 2.57 -4.73
C VAL A 82 -1.85 4.03 -5.03
N PHE A 83 -2.51 4.71 -4.10
CA PHE A 83 -2.96 6.10 -4.25
C PHE A 83 -2.17 7.05 -3.34
N VAL A 84 -1.93 8.26 -3.82
CA VAL A 84 -1.45 9.38 -3.00
C VAL A 84 -2.66 10.12 -2.45
N VAL A 85 -2.71 10.23 -1.14
CA VAL A 85 -3.80 10.89 -0.41
C VAL A 85 -3.30 12.22 0.14
N ALA A 86 -4.05 13.30 -0.11
CA ALA A 86 -3.75 14.62 0.43
C ALA A 86 -4.68 14.95 1.60
N GLY A 87 -4.08 15.22 2.76
CA GLY A 87 -4.83 15.56 3.98
C GLY A 87 -5.57 14.35 4.58
N TRP A 88 -5.87 14.45 5.86
CA TRP A 88 -6.61 13.46 6.64
C TRP A 88 -7.07 14.08 7.95
N SER A 89 -8.00 13.39 8.61
CA SER A 89 -8.46 13.74 9.95
C SER A 89 -8.38 12.51 10.85
N ALA A 90 -8.08 12.71 12.14
CA ALA A 90 -8.18 11.64 13.11
C ALA A 90 -9.65 11.28 13.32
N VAL A 91 -9.93 9.99 13.53
CA VAL A 91 -11.23 9.52 14.00
C VAL A 91 -11.20 9.40 15.52
N ASP A 92 -12.28 9.83 16.16
CA ASP A 92 -12.46 9.61 17.60
C ASP A 92 -12.70 8.12 17.88
N GLY A 93 -12.19 7.64 19.02
CA GLY A 93 -12.43 6.25 19.46
C GLY A 93 -11.67 5.18 18.68
N PHE A 94 -10.58 5.53 17.98
CA PHE A 94 -9.69 4.54 17.37
C PHE A 94 -9.16 3.54 18.41
N ALA A 95 -9.47 2.26 18.20
CA ALA A 95 -9.13 1.17 19.12
C ALA A 95 -8.01 0.25 18.60
N GLY A 96 -7.45 0.56 17.43
CA GLY A 96 -6.55 -0.34 16.69
C GLY A 96 -7.28 -1.13 15.59
N ASP A 97 -6.50 -1.90 14.84
CA ASP A 97 -7.00 -2.76 13.76
C ASP A 97 -7.92 -3.87 14.31
N PRO A 98 -9.20 -3.91 13.88
CA PRO A 98 -10.15 -4.95 14.29
C PRO A 98 -9.70 -6.38 13.95
N ALA A 99 -8.93 -6.56 12.87
CA ALA A 99 -8.41 -7.87 12.48
C ALA A 99 -7.19 -8.29 13.33
N GLY A 100 -6.54 -7.35 13.99
CA GLY A 100 -5.33 -7.58 14.79
C GLY A 100 -4.09 -7.90 13.95
N GLU A 101 -4.14 -7.66 12.64
CA GLU A 101 -3.03 -7.86 11.71
C GLU A 101 -2.05 -6.69 11.80
N VAL A 102 -2.53 -5.46 11.98
CA VAL A 102 -1.69 -4.28 12.19
C VAL A 102 -1.49 -4.00 13.69
N VAL A 103 -0.22 -3.96 14.11
CA VAL A 103 0.16 -3.74 15.51
C VAL A 103 0.71 -2.35 15.80
N ALA A 104 1.03 -1.59 14.76
CA ALA A 104 1.49 -0.21 14.89
C ALA A 104 1.26 0.55 13.59
N SER A 105 1.02 1.86 13.71
CA SER A 105 1.05 2.81 12.61
C SER A 105 1.86 4.04 13.02
N GLU A 106 2.71 4.53 12.13
CA GLU A 106 3.65 5.61 12.46
C GLU A 106 4.01 6.44 11.22
N PHE A 107 4.06 7.77 11.37
CA PHE A 107 4.72 8.66 10.42
C PHE A 107 6.23 8.66 10.66
N VAL A 108 6.97 8.00 9.76
CA VAL A 108 8.42 7.89 9.85
C VAL A 108 9.15 8.72 8.81
N PRO A 109 10.33 9.28 9.12
CA PRO A 109 11.15 10.00 8.15
C PRO A 109 11.33 9.19 6.86
N LEU A 110 11.28 9.83 5.69
CA LEU A 110 11.37 9.13 4.40
C LEU A 110 12.61 8.25 4.27
N SER A 111 13.75 8.66 4.84
CA SER A 111 14.96 7.83 4.89
C SER A 111 14.72 6.51 5.62
N THR A 112 14.21 6.56 6.85
CA THR A 112 13.84 5.38 7.64
C THR A 112 12.72 4.57 6.98
N ALA A 113 11.77 5.23 6.33
CA ALA A 113 10.70 4.57 5.59
C ALA A 113 11.27 3.68 4.48
N ARG A 114 12.21 4.19 3.69
CA ARG A 114 12.89 3.43 2.63
C ARG A 114 13.65 2.24 3.19
N GLU A 115 14.37 2.41 4.29
CA GLU A 115 15.07 1.32 4.97
C GLU A 115 14.10 0.21 5.43
N ARG A 116 12.98 0.60 6.07
CA ARG A 116 11.95 -0.34 6.50
C ARG A 116 11.31 -1.07 5.31
N ILE A 117 10.92 -0.34 4.26
CA ILE A 117 10.32 -0.91 3.04
C ILE A 117 11.30 -1.85 2.32
N ALA A 118 12.60 -1.55 2.32
CA ALA A 118 13.60 -2.42 1.69
C ALA A 118 13.64 -3.83 2.31
N THR A 119 13.18 -3.99 3.55
CA THR A 119 13.07 -5.30 4.23
C THR A 119 11.78 -6.06 3.93
N LEU A 120 10.83 -5.45 3.22
CA LEU A 120 9.54 -6.06 2.89
C LEU A 120 9.76 -7.31 2.00
N PRO A 121 9.30 -8.51 2.42
CA PRO A 121 9.65 -9.77 1.76
C PRO A 121 8.91 -10.03 0.43
N PHE A 122 8.07 -9.10 -0.01
CA PHE A 122 7.25 -9.22 -1.21
C PHE A 122 7.71 -8.21 -2.27
N PRO A 123 8.50 -8.64 -3.27
CA PRO A 123 9.00 -7.78 -4.35
C PRO A 123 7.90 -6.92 -5.00
N ALA A 124 6.73 -7.50 -5.26
CA ALA A 124 5.57 -6.83 -5.86
C ALA A 124 5.03 -5.64 -5.05
N MET A 125 5.27 -5.60 -3.74
CA MET A 125 4.93 -4.44 -2.90
C MET A 125 6.14 -3.51 -2.70
N ARG A 126 7.33 -4.09 -2.54
CA ARG A 126 8.56 -3.40 -2.19
C ARG A 126 9.09 -2.52 -3.33
N GLU A 127 9.29 -3.11 -4.49
CA GLU A 127 10.06 -2.49 -5.58
C GLU A 127 9.30 -1.33 -6.23
N PRO A 128 8.01 -1.45 -6.57
CA PRO A 128 7.24 -0.32 -7.10
C PRO A 128 7.20 0.87 -6.14
N LEU A 129 7.04 0.60 -4.83
CA LEU A 129 7.02 1.65 -3.83
C LEU A 129 8.38 2.33 -3.68
N LEU A 130 9.48 1.58 -3.63
CA LEU A 130 10.83 2.17 -3.59
C LEU A 130 11.16 2.94 -4.86
N GLY A 131 10.73 2.46 -6.03
CA GLY A 131 10.83 3.16 -7.30
C GLY A 131 10.10 4.50 -7.22
N TYR A 132 8.82 4.46 -6.87
CA TYR A 132 7.98 5.65 -6.69
C TYR A 132 8.61 6.68 -5.75
N LEU A 133 9.07 6.24 -4.58
CA LEU A 133 9.72 7.12 -3.61
C LEU A 133 11.02 7.72 -4.17
N SER A 134 11.74 6.99 -5.03
CA SER A 134 12.98 7.47 -5.66
C SER A 134 12.76 8.37 -6.88
N GLY A 135 11.49 8.69 -7.21
CA GLY A 135 11.13 9.53 -8.35
C GLY A 135 10.98 8.77 -9.66
N ASP A 136 10.90 7.43 -9.62
CA ASP A 136 10.50 6.64 -10.79
C ASP A 136 9.09 7.02 -11.24
N THR A 137 8.89 6.94 -12.55
CA THR A 137 7.66 7.31 -13.26
C THR A 137 6.94 6.11 -13.84
N ASP A 138 7.50 4.91 -13.74
CA ASP A 138 6.78 3.69 -14.04
C ASP A 138 5.56 3.57 -13.13
N ARG A 139 4.42 3.19 -13.71
CA ARG A 139 3.12 3.20 -13.02
C ARG A 139 2.37 1.89 -13.12
N PHE A 140 2.93 0.92 -13.84
CA PHE A 140 2.40 -0.42 -13.91
C PHE A 140 3.55 -1.41 -13.78
N TYR A 141 3.36 -2.40 -12.90
CA TYR A 141 4.32 -3.47 -12.67
C TYR A 141 3.56 -4.82 -12.68
N SER A 142 4.16 -5.85 -13.26
CA SER A 142 3.61 -7.22 -13.24
C SER A 142 4.66 -8.18 -12.73
N TYR A 143 4.25 -9.03 -11.79
CA TYR A 143 5.09 -10.01 -11.13
C TYR A 143 4.45 -11.41 -11.24
N VAL A 144 5.28 -12.44 -11.21
CA VAL A 144 4.84 -13.84 -11.08
C VAL A 144 5.06 -14.38 -9.67
N ALA A 145 4.54 -15.58 -9.39
CA ALA A 145 4.49 -16.18 -8.06
C ALA A 145 5.83 -16.30 -7.32
N ASP A 146 6.95 -16.43 -8.03
CA ASP A 146 8.29 -16.49 -7.42
C ASP A 146 8.87 -15.11 -7.06
N GLY A 147 8.13 -14.04 -7.34
CA GLY A 147 8.53 -12.65 -7.10
C GLY A 147 9.32 -12.03 -8.24
N SER A 148 9.49 -12.71 -9.37
CA SER A 148 10.15 -12.16 -10.56
C SER A 148 9.26 -11.12 -11.24
N LEU A 149 9.84 -9.95 -11.54
CA LEU A 149 9.24 -8.92 -12.37
C LEU A 149 9.20 -9.42 -13.82
N THR A 150 8.01 -9.47 -14.42
CA THR A 150 7.84 -9.79 -15.83
C THR A 150 7.70 -8.54 -16.70
N GLU A 151 7.21 -7.45 -16.12
CA GLU A 151 6.95 -6.22 -16.85
C GLU A 151 6.94 -4.99 -15.94
N ALA A 152 7.57 -3.90 -16.38
CA ALA A 152 7.40 -2.56 -15.83
C ALA A 152 7.12 -1.59 -16.97
N ARG A 153 6.08 -0.77 -16.83
CA ARG A 153 5.68 0.21 -17.85
C ARG A 153 5.47 1.59 -17.24
N ARG A 154 6.04 2.58 -17.93
CA ARG A 154 5.63 3.98 -17.84
C ARG A 154 4.26 4.13 -18.49
N THR A 155 3.24 4.49 -17.72
CA THR A 155 2.00 4.99 -18.32
C THR A 155 2.31 6.37 -18.88
N VAL A 156 2.21 6.53 -20.20
CA VAL A 156 2.41 7.81 -20.87
C VAL A 156 1.42 8.83 -20.27
N PRO A 157 1.83 10.08 -19.98
CA PRO A 157 0.87 11.13 -19.67
C PRO A 157 -0.11 11.24 -20.84
N GLY A 158 -1.39 11.10 -20.57
CA GLY A 158 -2.45 11.45 -21.52
C GLY A 158 -2.53 12.95 -21.75
#